data_AF-A0A0P0WS89-F1
#
_entry.id   AF-A0A0P0WS89-F1
#
_cell.length_a   1.000
_cell.length_b   1.000
_cell.length_c   1.000
_cell.angle_alpha   90.00
_cell.angle_beta   90.00
_cell.angle_gamma   90.00
#
_symmetry.space_group_name_H-M   'P 1'
#
loop_
_entity.id
_entity.type
_entity.pdbx_description
1 polymer ?
#
loop_
_entity_poly.entity_id
_entity_poly.type
_entity_poly.pdbx_seq_one_letter_code
_entity_poly.pdbx_strand_id
1 'polypeptide(L)' 'SADAAGKRAPSRTPRALAWLNAKPTRSVVYVCFGSLTRFPHEQVAELGMGLADSGVNFVWGRRG' A
#
# COMPACT_ATOMS: atom_id res chain seq x y z
N SER A 1 16.85 30.02 28.78
CA SER A 1 15.64 29.29 28.37
C SER A 1 15.88 28.82 26.94
N ALA A 2 16.35 27.60 26.74
CA ALA A 2 16.73 27.09 25.42
C ALA A 2 16.38 25.60 25.34
N ASP A 3 15.31 25.36 24.59
CA ASP A 3 14.98 24.20 23.75
C ASP A 3 15.25 22.79 24.29
N ALA A 4 14.26 22.29 25.03
CA ALA A 4 14.00 20.86 25.16
C ALA A 4 13.40 20.30 23.85
N ALA A 5 14.19 20.26 22.77
CA ALA A 5 13.86 19.44 21.60
C ALA A 5 14.16 17.98 21.94
N GLY A 6 13.23 17.34 22.63
CA GLY A 6 13.26 15.91 22.92
C GLY A 6 13.53 15.13 21.64
N LYS A 7 14.67 14.44 21.59
CA LYS A 7 15.04 13.52 20.51
C LYS A 7 13.97 12.42 20.43
N ARG A 8 12.96 12.60 19.58
CA ARG A 8 11.97 11.57 19.31
C ARG A 8 12.70 10.41 18.64
N ALA A 9 12.67 9.24 19.28
CA ALA A 9 13.20 8.02 18.67
C ALA A 9 12.60 7.87 17.26
N PRO A 10 13.38 7.41 16.26
CA PRO A 10 12.87 7.25 14.91
C PRO A 10 11.67 6.32 14.98
N SER A 11 10.47 6.86 14.73
CA SER A 11 9.25 6.06 14.69
C SER A 11 9.47 5.03 13.59
N ARG A 12 9.51 3.74 13.96
CA ARG A 12 9.79 2.65 13.03
C ARG A 12 8.69 2.65 11.98
N THR A 13 8.96 3.24 10.82
CA THR A 13 7.99 3.35 9.74
C THR A 13 7.55 1.92 9.37
N PRO A 14 6.25 1.61 9.40
CA PRO A 14 5.76 0.32 8.94
C PRO A 14 6.35 0.00 7.56
N ARG A 15 6.77 -1.25 7.35
CA ARG A 15 7.45 -1.67 6.10
C ARG A 15 6.68 -1.27 4.85
N ALA A 16 5.35 -1.32 4.88
CA ALA A 16 4.48 -0.88 3.79
C ALA A 16 4.62 0.62 3.50
N LEU A 17 4.67 1.46 4.54
CA LEU A 17 4.86 2.91 4.38
C LEU A 17 6.28 3.24 3.91
N ALA A 18 7.30 2.50 4.37
CA ALA A 18 8.66 2.65 3.86
C ALA A 18 8.75 2.29 2.37
N TRP A 19 8.10 1.21 1.94
CA TRP A 19 8.02 0.84 0.52
C TRP A 19 7.28 1.89 -0.32
N LEU A 20 6.21 2.48 0.22
CA LEU A 20 5.44 3.53 -0.44
C LEU A 20 6.26 4.81 -0.62
N ASN A 21 6.97 5.23 0.43
CA ASN A 21 7.86 6.41 0.41
C ASN A 21 9.01 6.28 -0.60
N ALA A 22 9.37 5.06 -1.00
CA ALA A 22 10.41 4.81 -1.99
C ALA A 22 9.90 4.86 -3.45
N LYS A 23 8.62 5.16 -3.70
CA LYS A 23 8.05 5.25 -5.05
C LYS A 23 7.94 6.69 -5.53
N PRO A 24 8.01 6.94 -6.87
CA PRO A 24 7.76 8.27 -7.41
C PRO A 24 6.39 8.82 -6.98
N THR A 25 6.30 10.14 -6.85
CA THR A 25 5.05 10.83 -6.54
C THR A 25 3.94 10.42 -7.51
N ARG A 26 2.74 10.10 -7.00
CA ARG A 26 1.56 9.71 -7.79
C ARG A 26 1.76 8.49 -8.72
N SER A 27 2.65 7.56 -8.35
CA SER A 27 2.95 6.36 -9.16
C SER A 27 2.40 5.04 -8.62
N VAL A 28 1.70 5.05 -7.49
CA VAL A 28 1.17 3.85 -6.84
C VAL A 28 -0.36 3.84 -6.90
N VAL A 29 -0.92 2.73 -7.39
CA VAL A 29 -2.37 2.49 -7.42
C VAL A 29 -2.80 1.79 -6.14
N TYR A 30 -3.81 2.32 -5.45
CA TYR A 30 -4.45 1.63 -4.33
C TYR A 30 -5.73 0.93 -4.79
N VAL A 31 -5.80 -0.38 -4.60
CA VAL A 31 -6.95 -1.22 -4.97
C VAL A 31 -7.60 -1.77 -3.70
N CYS A 32 -8.82 -1.34 -3.41
CA CYS A 32 -9.60 -1.84 -2.29
C CYS A 32 -11.09 -1.71 -2.58
N PHE A 33 -11.82 -2.81 -2.38
CA PHE A 33 -13.26 -2.89 -2.65
C PHE A 33 -14.09 -2.78 -1.37
N GLY A 34 -13.50 -2.26 -0.30
CA GLY A 34 -14.15 -2.14 1.00
C GLY A 34 -14.24 -3.46 1.77
N SER A 35 -14.80 -3.39 2.98
CA SER A 35 -14.85 -4.52 3.90
C SER A 35 -15.89 -5.56 3.53
N LEU A 36 -16.97 -5.21 2.84
CA LEU A 36 -18.09 -6.13 2.59
C LEU A 36 -18.00 -6.89 1.26
N THR A 37 -17.17 -6.42 0.34
CA THR A 37 -17.09 -7.01 -1.00
C THR A 37 -16.26 -8.29 -1.01
N ARG A 38 -16.81 -9.33 -1.63
CA ARG A 38 -16.10 -10.58 -1.94
C ARG A 38 -16.32 -10.90 -3.41
N PHE A 39 -15.25 -11.24 -4.10
CA PHE A 39 -15.30 -11.69 -5.48
C PHE A 39 -15.13 -13.21 -5.56
N PRO A 40 -15.75 -13.87 -6.55
CA PRO A 40 -15.37 -15.22 -6.95
C PRO A 40 -13.88 -15.33 -7.22
N HIS A 41 -13.31 -16.53 -7.02
CA HIS A 41 -11.87 -16.75 -7.16
C HIS A 41 -11.35 -16.37 -8.55
N GLU A 42 -12.10 -16.70 -9.60
CA GLU A 42 -11.79 -16.34 -10.98
C GLU A 42 -11.61 -14.82 -11.16
N GLN A 43 -12.50 -14.00 -10.60
CA GLN A 43 -12.41 -12.55 -10.71
C GLN A 43 -11.22 -11.99 -9.92
N VAL A 44 -10.88 -12.61 -8.78
CA VAL A 44 -9.65 -12.26 -8.05
C VAL A 44 -8.41 -12.60 -8.88
N ALA A 45 -8.41 -13.74 -9.57
CA ALA A 45 -7.31 -14.15 -10.43
C ALA A 45 -7.13 -13.18 -11.61
N GLU A 46 -8.21 -12.84 -12.31
CA GLU A 46 -8.21 -11.86 -13.40
C GLU A 46 -7.72 -10.48 -12.94
N LEU A 47 -8.17 -9.99 -11.78
CA LEU A 47 -7.67 -8.75 -11.20
C LEU A 47 -6.17 -8.83 -10.88
N GLY A 48 -5.71 -9.97 -10.37
CA GLY A 48 -4.29 -10.21 -10.09
C GLY A 48 -3.43 -10.21 -11.35
N MET A 49 -3.89 -10.88 -12.42
CA MET A 49 -3.21 -10.89 -13.71
C MET A 49 -3.18 -9.49 -14.34
N GLY A 50 -4.32 -8.80 -14.39
CA GLY A 50 -4.38 -7.44 -14.92
C GLY A 50 -3.47 -6.45 -14.18
N LEU A 51 -3.36 -6.58 -12.85
CA LEU A 51 -2.41 -5.78 -12.07
C LEU A 51 -0.95 -6.14 -12.38
N ALA A 52 -0.61 -7.42 -12.51
CA ALA A 52 0.74 -7.85 -12.87
C ALA A 52 1.15 -7.35 -14.28
N ASP A 53 0.25 -7.51 -15.26
CA ASP A 53 0.50 -7.14 -16.66
C ASP A 53 0.57 -5.61 -16.86
N SER A 54 -0.07 -4.83 -15.98
CA SER A 54 -0.04 -3.36 -16.07
C SER A 54 1.33 -2.74 -15.79
N GLY A 55 2.25 -3.47 -15.12
CA GLY A 55 3.57 -2.95 -14.73
C GLY A 55 3.54 -1.81 -13.70
N VAL A 56 2.38 -1.46 -13.14
CA VAL A 56 2.28 -0.39 -12.13
C VAL A 56 2.70 -0.87 -10.76
N ASN A 57 3.16 0.05 -9.91
CA ASN A 57 3.25 -0.22 -8.48
C ASN A 57 1.85 -0.19 -7.88
N PHE A 58 1.48 -1.19 -7.08
CA PHE A 58 0.15 -1.21 -6.45
C PHE A 58 0.18 -1.70 -5.01
N VAL A 59 -0.85 -1.30 -4.25
CA VAL A 59 -1.19 -1.86 -2.94
C VAL A 59 -2.61 -2.42 -3.04
N TRP A 60 -2.77 -3.70 -2.74
CA TRP A 60 -4.07 -4.39 -2.84
C TRP A 60 -4.58 -4.84 -1.47
N GLY A 61 -5.70 -4.25 -1.03
CA GLY A 61 -6.45 -4.66 0.16
C GLY A 61 -7.40 -5.81 -0.13
N ARG A 62 -6.87 -7.03 -0.32
CA ARG A 62 -7.68 -8.26 -0.48
C ARG A 62 -8.02 -8.86 0.88
N ARG A 63 -9.28 -9.26 1.10
CA ARG A 63 -9.61 -10.17 2.22
C ARG A 63 -9.35 -11.62 1.83
N GLY A 64 -8.77 -12.37 2.76
CA GLY A 64 -8.69 -13.83 2.72
C GLY A 64 -10.05 -14.50 2.85
#